data_AF-A0A5C5PSY6-F1
#
_entry.id   AF-A0A5C5PSY6-F1
#
_cell.length_a   1.000
_cell.length_b   1.000
_cell.length_c   1.000
_cell.angle_alpha   90.00
_cell.angle_beta   90.00
_cell.angle_gamma   90.00
#
_symmetry.space_group_name_H-M   'P 1'
#
loop_
_entity.id
_entity.type
_entity.pdbx_description
1 polymer ?
#
loop_
_entity_poly.entity_id
_entity_poly.type
_entity_poly.pdbx_seq_one_letter_code
_entity_poly.pdbx_strand_id
1 'polypeptide(L)'
;MTSSPARWTTAELAEDSAISAAEFRTERLAVTGAWESHYQAARSKFELLFQKLSNLNPGGVTDANLTDAYGSGLGEALRYLAGPPISDDDLQVIANVDSLAPGVLKKKPEEVRKVFEVIERVIDVHRFPWIETGTNPTDQERDAALLASSVLLAAQRIATERRVEGKDGQETRVKDYLRSQGFTEVPTATITTIVKGPQPMQFCAECLLGERKADVVVRLHDTRLMAIECKVSNSATNSVKRLNNDAAVKAEYWLKMFGTSQVVPAAMLSGVFKVMNLEQAQQRGLALLWAHDLDKLGLFIESTR
;
A
#
# COMPACT_ATOMS: atom_id res chain seq x y z
N MET A 1 -38.02 -9.68 -10.75
CA MET A 1 -37.03 -10.63 -10.19
C MET A 1 -35.81 -9.82 -9.83
N THR A 2 -35.19 -10.04 -8.67
CA THR A 2 -33.94 -9.35 -8.30
C THR A 2 -32.79 -9.85 -9.17
N SER A 3 -32.09 -8.94 -9.86
CA SER A 3 -30.92 -9.31 -10.68
C SER A 3 -29.79 -9.83 -9.77
N SER A 4 -29.12 -10.88 -10.19
CA SER A 4 -27.99 -11.47 -9.47
C SER A 4 -26.70 -11.21 -10.24
N PRO A 5 -25.56 -10.99 -9.54
CA PRO A 5 -24.27 -10.89 -10.22
C PRO A 5 -23.99 -12.13 -11.07
N ALA A 6 -23.20 -11.95 -12.13
CA ALA A 6 -22.76 -13.05 -12.97
C ALA A 6 -22.06 -14.13 -12.11
N ARG A 7 -22.42 -15.38 -12.37
CA ARG A 7 -21.63 -16.53 -11.93
C ARG A 7 -20.82 -17.03 -13.10
N TRP A 8 -19.51 -16.88 -12.97
CA TRP A 8 -18.56 -17.25 -13.99
C TRP A 8 -18.33 -18.76 -13.98
N THR A 9 -18.23 -19.32 -15.18
CA THR A 9 -17.77 -20.69 -15.40
C THR A 9 -16.26 -20.79 -15.17
N THR A 10 -15.76 -22.01 -15.00
CA THR A 10 -14.31 -22.29 -14.90
C THR A 10 -13.54 -21.72 -16.11
N ALA A 11 -14.13 -21.79 -17.31
CA ALA A 11 -13.50 -21.31 -18.54
C ALA A 11 -13.38 -19.78 -18.55
N GLU A 12 -14.45 -19.06 -18.21
CA GLU A 12 -14.44 -17.59 -18.12
C GLU A 12 -13.47 -17.11 -17.02
N LEU A 13 -13.48 -17.76 -15.85
CA LEU A 13 -12.53 -17.44 -14.78
C LEU A 13 -11.08 -17.67 -15.20
N ALA A 14 -10.81 -18.70 -16.01
CA ALA A 14 -9.48 -18.97 -16.54
C ALA A 14 -9.06 -17.90 -17.56
N GLU A 15 -9.96 -17.49 -18.44
CA GLU A 15 -9.74 -16.44 -19.43
C GLU A 15 -9.43 -15.09 -18.76
N ASP A 16 -10.31 -14.62 -17.88
CA ASP A 16 -10.12 -13.34 -17.20
C ASP A 16 -8.89 -13.34 -16.29
N SER A 17 -8.61 -14.46 -15.62
CA SER A 17 -7.39 -14.59 -14.82
C SER A 17 -6.14 -14.54 -15.69
N ALA A 18 -6.19 -15.02 -16.93
CA ALA A 18 -5.07 -14.95 -17.87
C ALA A 18 -4.85 -13.53 -18.39
N ILE A 19 -5.95 -12.80 -18.70
CA ILE A 19 -5.92 -11.38 -19.09
C ILE A 19 -5.33 -10.54 -17.97
N SER A 20 -5.86 -10.66 -16.75
CA SER A 20 -5.39 -9.89 -15.60
C SER A 20 -3.91 -10.17 -15.27
N ALA A 21 -3.47 -11.43 -15.41
CA ALA A 21 -2.07 -11.78 -15.25
C ALA A 21 -1.18 -11.22 -16.38
N ALA A 22 -1.69 -11.10 -17.61
CA ALA A 22 -0.97 -10.49 -18.72
C ALA A 22 -0.79 -8.98 -18.52
N GLU A 23 -1.84 -8.26 -18.11
CA GLU A 23 -1.75 -6.85 -17.75
C GLU A 23 -0.74 -6.62 -16.63
N PHE A 24 -0.80 -7.42 -15.56
CA PHE A 24 0.17 -7.35 -14.48
C PHE A 24 1.62 -7.54 -14.98
N ARG A 25 1.87 -8.45 -15.93
CA ARG A 25 3.21 -8.62 -16.52
C ARG A 25 3.62 -7.39 -17.31
N THR A 26 2.72 -6.85 -18.14
CA THR A 26 2.97 -5.65 -18.95
C THR A 26 3.31 -4.45 -18.06
N GLU A 27 2.51 -4.19 -17.02
CA GLU A 27 2.77 -3.11 -16.06
C GLU A 27 4.11 -3.28 -15.34
N ARG A 28 4.47 -4.51 -14.94
CA ARG A 28 5.73 -4.79 -14.24
C ARG A 28 6.97 -4.65 -15.10
N LEU A 29 6.84 -4.89 -16.40
CA LEU A 29 7.92 -4.81 -17.38
C LEU A 29 8.00 -3.45 -18.07
N ALA A 30 7.00 -2.57 -17.87
CA ALA A 30 7.01 -1.23 -18.41
C ALA A 30 8.25 -0.45 -17.90
N VAL A 31 8.98 0.15 -18.84
CA VAL A 31 10.05 1.10 -18.50
C VAL A 31 9.39 2.38 -18.02
N THR A 32 9.62 2.74 -16.76
CA THR A 32 9.12 3.98 -16.18
C THR A 32 10.27 4.88 -15.75
N GLY A 33 10.04 6.19 -15.75
CA GLY A 33 10.98 7.16 -15.16
C GLY A 33 11.08 7.08 -13.63
N ALA A 34 10.26 6.24 -12.98
CA ALA A 34 10.18 6.16 -11.53
C ALA A 34 11.51 5.73 -10.89
N TRP A 35 12.24 4.78 -11.52
CA TRP A 35 13.54 4.35 -11.00
C TRP A 35 14.54 5.49 -10.93
N GLU A 36 14.70 6.22 -12.03
CA GLU A 36 15.62 7.36 -12.08
C GLU A 36 15.21 8.45 -11.08
N SER A 37 13.92 8.78 -11.02
CA SER A 37 13.41 9.77 -10.06
C SER A 37 13.68 9.39 -8.60
N HIS A 38 13.41 8.14 -8.21
CA HIS A 38 13.69 7.67 -6.85
C HIS A 38 15.18 7.59 -6.55
N TYR A 39 16.00 7.18 -7.53
CA TYR A 39 17.45 7.17 -7.40
C TYR A 39 18.01 8.57 -7.16
N GLN A 40 17.64 9.55 -8.00
CA GLN A 40 18.11 10.92 -7.87
C GLN A 40 17.67 11.55 -6.54
N ALA A 41 16.40 11.35 -6.15
CA ALA A 41 15.91 11.83 -4.87
C ALA A 41 16.63 11.20 -3.67
N ALA A 42 16.91 9.90 -3.72
CA ALA A 42 17.69 9.21 -2.70
C ALA A 42 19.14 9.72 -2.67
N ARG A 43 19.75 9.92 -3.84
CA ARG A 43 21.12 10.44 -3.96
C ARG A 43 21.26 11.82 -3.34
N SER A 44 20.39 12.75 -3.70
CA SER A 44 20.41 14.10 -3.11
C SER A 44 20.21 14.08 -1.59
N LYS A 45 19.39 13.16 -1.06
CA LYS A 45 19.24 12.97 0.39
C LYS A 45 20.54 12.52 1.06
N PHE A 46 21.23 11.53 0.49
CA PHE A 46 22.48 11.03 1.06
C PHE A 46 23.64 12.01 0.91
N GLU A 47 23.73 12.73 -0.22
CA GLU A 47 24.71 13.81 -0.40
C GLU A 47 24.56 14.89 0.67
N LEU A 48 23.32 15.34 0.92
CA LEU A 48 23.03 16.32 1.97
C LEU A 48 23.30 15.76 3.37
N LEU A 49 22.97 14.49 3.63
CA LEU A 49 23.24 13.84 4.91
C LEU A 49 24.74 13.75 5.19
N PHE A 50 25.52 13.30 4.21
CA PHE A 50 26.97 13.21 4.32
C PHE A 50 27.59 14.58 4.55
N GLN A 51 27.12 15.61 3.84
CA GLN A 51 27.56 16.98 4.10
C GLN A 51 27.30 17.42 5.54
N LYS A 52 26.08 17.21 6.05
CA LYS A 52 25.70 17.63 7.42
C LYS A 52 26.46 16.86 8.49
N LEU A 53 26.68 15.57 8.28
CA LEU A 53 27.34 14.68 9.25
C LEU A 53 28.83 14.49 8.97
N SER A 54 29.43 15.35 8.16
CA SER A 54 30.87 15.31 7.81
C SER A 54 31.32 13.93 7.34
N ASN A 55 30.59 13.34 6.39
CA ASN A 55 30.77 11.98 5.85
C ASN A 55 30.78 10.87 6.92
N LEU A 56 30.13 11.11 8.06
CA LEU A 56 30.17 10.21 9.22
C LEU A 56 31.59 10.03 9.78
N ASN A 57 32.47 11.00 9.59
CA ASN A 57 33.83 10.93 10.14
C ASN A 57 33.78 10.78 11.67
N PRO A 58 34.75 10.08 12.27
CA PRO A 58 34.88 10.01 13.73
C PRO A 58 34.94 11.41 14.35
N GLY A 59 34.05 11.69 15.30
CA GLY A 59 33.91 13.02 15.92
C GLY A 59 33.20 14.07 15.06
N GLY A 60 32.85 13.75 13.82
CA GLY A 60 32.08 14.60 12.91
C GLY A 60 30.57 14.59 13.16
N VAL A 61 30.06 13.68 14.00
CA VAL A 61 28.63 13.55 14.33
C VAL A 61 28.33 14.17 15.70
N THR A 62 27.78 15.37 15.70
CA THR A 62 27.48 16.18 16.90
C THR A 62 25.96 16.29 17.13
N ASP A 63 25.52 16.66 18.33
CA ASP A 63 24.08 16.83 18.59
C ASP A 63 23.47 17.90 17.68
N ALA A 64 24.25 18.95 17.40
CA ALA A 64 23.83 20.06 16.56
C ALA A 64 23.57 19.62 15.12
N ASN A 65 24.48 18.88 14.50
CA ASN A 65 24.30 18.46 13.11
C ASN A 65 23.32 17.29 12.96
N LEU A 66 23.18 16.42 13.96
CA LEU A 66 22.09 15.43 13.99
C LEU A 66 20.73 16.11 14.05
N THR A 67 20.56 17.09 14.95
CA THR A 67 19.31 17.83 15.09
C THR A 67 18.97 18.59 13.81
N ASP A 68 19.97 19.20 13.17
CA ASP A 68 19.82 19.87 11.88
C ASP A 68 19.47 18.89 10.74
N ALA A 69 20.10 17.71 10.68
CA ALA A 69 19.78 16.67 9.71
C ALA A 69 18.33 16.19 9.86
N TYR A 70 17.88 15.88 11.07
CA TYR A 70 16.48 15.52 11.35
C TYR A 70 15.52 16.66 10.98
N GLY A 71 15.84 17.89 11.37
CA GLY A 71 15.04 19.08 11.05
C GLY A 71 14.95 19.37 9.55
N SER A 72 15.91 18.88 8.77
CA SER A 72 15.94 18.97 7.30
C SER A 72 15.22 17.80 6.60
N GLY A 73 14.54 16.93 7.34
CA GLY A 73 13.80 15.79 6.78
C GLY A 73 14.66 14.59 6.39
N LEU A 74 15.89 14.48 6.92
CA LEU A 74 16.82 13.39 6.59
C LEU A 74 16.69 12.17 7.50
N GLY A 75 15.66 12.10 8.35
CA GLY A 75 15.42 10.98 9.25
C GLY A 75 15.37 9.62 8.53
N GLU A 76 14.75 9.57 7.34
CA GLU A 76 14.76 8.35 6.53
C GLU A 76 16.18 7.94 6.10
N ALA A 77 16.99 8.89 5.60
CA ALA A 77 18.34 8.58 5.16
C ALA A 77 19.22 8.13 6.34
N LEU A 78 19.02 8.72 7.53
CA LEU A 78 19.66 8.29 8.77
C LEU A 78 19.35 6.84 9.12
N ARG A 79 18.08 6.43 9.07
CA ARG A 79 17.69 5.03 9.31
C ARG A 79 18.31 4.03 8.35
N TYR A 80 18.62 4.49 7.13
CA TYR A 80 19.24 3.68 6.10
C TYR A 80 20.77 3.62 6.21
N LEU A 81 21.39 4.33 7.17
CA LEU A 81 22.79 4.08 7.53
C LEU A 81 22.98 2.71 8.19
N ALA A 82 21.93 2.19 8.84
CA ALA A 82 21.95 0.87 9.47
C ALA A 82 22.00 -0.26 8.44
N GLY A 83 22.69 -1.35 8.79
CA GLY A 83 22.74 -2.60 8.04
C GLY A 83 22.20 -3.76 8.88
N PRO A 84 20.94 -4.22 8.66
CA PRO A 84 19.95 -3.74 7.68
C PRO A 84 19.25 -2.41 8.09
N PRO A 85 18.57 -1.70 7.16
CA PRO A 85 17.78 -0.52 7.49
C PRO A 85 16.69 -0.78 8.53
N ILE A 86 16.45 0.20 9.41
CA ILE A 86 15.45 0.12 10.49
C ILE A 86 14.18 0.86 10.06
N SER A 87 13.00 0.30 10.36
CA SER A 87 11.71 0.99 10.12
C SER A 87 11.52 2.16 11.10
N ASP A 88 10.62 3.11 10.80
CA ASP A 88 10.28 4.18 11.76
C ASP A 88 9.69 3.60 13.05
N ASP A 89 8.77 2.64 12.94
CA ASP A 89 8.10 2.02 14.10
C ASP A 89 9.10 1.28 15.01
N ASP A 90 9.99 0.46 14.42
CA ASP A 90 11.01 -0.27 15.19
C ASP A 90 11.97 0.70 15.85
N LEU A 91 12.42 1.74 15.14
CA LEU A 91 13.36 2.69 15.69
C LEU A 91 12.75 3.49 16.84
N GLN A 92 11.48 3.89 16.75
CA GLN A 92 10.78 4.57 17.82
C GLN A 92 10.75 3.72 19.10
N VAL A 93 10.46 2.42 18.96
CA VAL A 93 10.42 1.47 20.07
C VAL A 93 11.82 1.22 20.65
N ILE A 94 12.81 0.95 19.81
CA ILE A 94 14.17 0.59 20.25
C ILE A 94 14.89 1.79 20.88
N ALA A 95 14.72 2.99 20.31
CA ALA A 95 15.28 4.22 20.86
C ALA A 95 14.54 4.72 22.11
N ASN A 96 13.38 4.12 22.42
CA ASN A 96 12.53 4.50 23.54
C ASN A 96 12.20 6.01 23.54
N VAL A 97 11.61 6.47 22.42
CA VAL A 97 11.16 7.85 22.24
C VAL A 97 9.67 7.90 21.91
N ASP A 98 8.99 8.98 22.28
CA ASP A 98 7.55 9.11 22.08
C ASP A 98 7.17 9.37 20.61
N SER A 99 8.08 9.92 19.81
CA SER A 99 7.82 10.26 18.41
C SER A 99 9.10 10.45 17.61
N LEU A 100 9.10 10.02 16.34
CA LEU A 100 10.13 10.34 15.36
C LEU A 100 9.77 11.53 14.44
N ALA A 101 8.63 12.20 14.69
CA ALA A 101 8.19 13.30 13.84
C ALA A 101 9.22 14.45 13.84
N PRO A 102 9.66 14.97 12.67
CA PRO A 102 10.70 16.01 12.60
C PRO A 102 10.39 17.25 13.43
N GLY A 103 9.12 17.68 13.47
CA GLY A 103 8.68 18.84 14.25
C GLY A 103 8.72 18.64 15.78
N VAL A 104 8.69 17.38 16.23
CA VAL A 104 8.84 17.01 17.65
C VAL A 104 10.31 16.87 18.00
N LEU A 105 11.04 16.03 17.26
CA LEU A 105 12.46 15.75 17.51
C LEU A 105 13.35 17.00 17.41
N LYS A 106 13.04 17.95 16.52
CA LYS A 106 13.77 19.21 16.41
C LYS A 106 13.81 20.01 17.73
N LYS A 107 12.81 19.81 18.61
CA LYS A 107 12.71 20.49 19.91
C LYS A 107 13.33 19.70 21.05
N LYS A 108 13.80 18.47 20.78
CA LYS A 108 14.29 17.51 21.77
C LYS A 108 15.62 16.89 21.30
N PRO A 109 16.73 17.65 21.32
CA PRO A 109 18.04 17.16 20.86
C PRO A 109 18.50 15.87 21.57
N GLU A 110 18.11 15.69 22.83
CA GLU A 110 18.39 14.48 23.61
C GLU A 110 17.69 13.24 23.05
N GLU A 111 16.47 13.38 22.51
CA GLU A 111 15.77 12.29 21.85
C GLU A 111 16.40 12.00 20.48
N VAL A 112 16.83 13.02 19.75
CA VAL A 112 17.57 12.84 18.49
C VAL A 112 18.86 12.04 18.71
N ARG A 113 19.60 12.32 19.80
CA ARG A 113 20.80 11.57 20.15
C ARG A 113 20.50 10.11 20.45
N LYS A 114 19.48 9.81 21.27
CA LYS A 114 19.06 8.42 21.56
C LYS A 114 18.73 7.64 20.28
N VAL A 115 18.02 8.30 19.35
CA VAL A 115 17.67 7.69 18.07
C VAL A 115 18.94 7.39 17.25
N PHE A 116 19.89 8.31 17.19
CA PHE A 116 21.15 8.07 16.49
C PHE A 116 22.01 7.00 17.16
N GLU A 117 22.07 6.92 18.49
CA GLU A 117 22.82 5.88 19.22
C GLU A 117 22.35 4.46 18.86
N VAL A 118 21.06 4.28 18.58
CA VAL A 118 20.56 3.00 18.06
C VAL A 118 21.13 2.72 16.67
N ILE A 119 21.09 3.71 15.78
CA ILE A 119 21.60 3.58 14.41
C ILE A 119 23.11 3.31 14.43
N GLU A 120 23.86 4.06 15.24
CA GLU A 120 25.32 3.97 15.37
C GLU A 120 25.80 2.56 15.71
N ARG A 121 25.07 1.86 16.59
CA ARG A 121 25.38 0.48 16.99
C ARG A 121 25.25 -0.54 15.86
N VAL A 122 24.51 -0.21 14.80
CA VAL A 122 24.21 -1.13 13.69
C VAL A 122 24.50 -0.48 12.34
N ILE A 123 25.37 0.53 12.29
CA ILE A 123 25.83 1.12 11.03
C ILE A 123 26.40 0.00 10.14
N ASP A 124 26.04 0.05 8.86
CA ASP A 124 26.49 -0.91 7.87
C ASP A 124 27.98 -0.74 7.54
N VAL A 125 28.84 -1.49 8.24
CA VAL A 125 30.31 -1.44 8.03
C VAL A 125 30.75 -1.81 6.62
N HIS A 126 29.91 -2.49 5.82
CA HIS A 126 30.25 -2.78 4.42
C HIS A 126 30.02 -1.56 3.52
N ARG A 127 29.07 -0.68 3.85
CA ARG A 127 28.87 0.60 3.16
C ARG A 127 29.72 1.73 3.74
N PHE A 128 30.02 1.67 5.04
CA PHE A 128 30.74 2.71 5.78
C PHE A 128 31.98 2.14 6.50
N PRO A 129 32.96 1.55 5.78
CA PRO A 129 34.09 0.84 6.41
C PRO A 129 35.00 1.72 7.26
N TRP A 130 35.02 3.03 7.00
CA TRP A 130 35.82 3.99 7.78
C TRP A 130 35.32 4.18 9.22
N ILE A 131 34.07 3.80 9.51
CA ILE A 131 33.49 3.85 10.86
C ILE A 131 34.17 2.85 11.78
N GLU A 132 34.41 1.62 11.30
CA GLU A 132 35.09 0.58 12.09
C GLU A 132 36.57 0.93 12.29
N THR A 133 37.22 1.47 11.26
CA THR A 133 38.64 1.82 11.33
C THR A 133 38.92 3.13 12.06
N GLY A 134 37.88 3.93 12.35
CA GLY A 134 38.03 5.23 13.00
C GLY A 134 38.82 6.22 12.14
N THR A 135 38.64 6.16 10.81
CA THR A 135 39.34 7.04 9.85
C THR A 135 38.37 7.92 9.05
N ASN A 136 38.91 8.86 8.28
CA ASN A 136 38.12 9.59 7.29
C ASN A 136 38.00 8.75 6.01
N PRO A 137 36.84 8.75 5.33
CA PRO A 137 36.67 8.06 4.07
C PRO A 137 37.55 8.69 2.99
N THR A 138 38.05 7.83 2.11
CA THR A 138 38.54 8.24 0.79
C THR A 138 37.37 8.70 -0.09
N ASP A 139 37.66 9.46 -1.16
CA ASP A 139 36.64 9.85 -2.14
C ASP A 139 35.97 8.63 -2.77
N GLN A 140 36.73 7.55 -3.01
CA GLN A 140 36.21 6.32 -3.57
C GLN A 140 35.23 5.62 -2.62
N GLU A 141 35.56 5.52 -1.33
CA GLU A 141 34.66 4.94 -0.32
C GLU A 141 33.40 5.78 -0.15
N ARG A 142 33.54 7.11 -0.12
CA ARG A 142 32.39 8.03 -0.06
C ARG A 142 31.45 7.83 -1.25
N ASP A 143 32.00 7.82 -2.47
CA ASP A 143 31.20 7.70 -3.68
C ASP A 143 30.53 6.32 -3.80
N ALA A 144 31.22 5.26 -3.35
CA ALA A 144 30.65 3.92 -3.25
C ALA A 144 29.50 3.86 -2.22
N ALA A 145 29.68 4.46 -1.04
CA ALA A 145 28.66 4.53 -0.01
C ALA A 145 27.41 5.33 -0.45
N LEU A 146 27.63 6.44 -1.16
CA LEU A 146 26.56 7.23 -1.78
C LEU A 146 25.78 6.40 -2.79
N LEU A 147 26.47 5.73 -3.72
CA LEU A 147 25.82 4.88 -4.72
C LEU A 147 25.01 3.76 -4.05
N ALA A 148 25.63 3.00 -3.15
CA ALA A 148 24.99 1.86 -2.49
C ALA A 148 23.77 2.28 -1.67
N SER A 149 23.88 3.37 -0.90
CA SER A 149 22.77 3.86 -0.07
C SER A 149 21.63 4.42 -0.91
N SER A 150 21.95 5.12 -2.00
CA SER A 150 20.95 5.66 -2.95
C SER A 150 20.17 4.55 -3.62
N VAL A 151 20.86 3.52 -4.12
CA VAL A 151 20.23 2.35 -4.75
C VAL A 151 19.36 1.59 -3.74
N LEU A 152 19.84 1.39 -2.51
CA LEU A 152 19.09 0.70 -1.46
C LEU A 152 17.77 1.42 -1.14
N LEU A 153 17.82 2.74 -0.93
CA LEU A 153 16.62 3.52 -0.63
C LEU A 153 15.67 3.59 -1.84
N ALA A 154 16.19 3.81 -3.05
CA ALA A 154 15.38 3.84 -4.26
C ALA A 154 14.67 2.49 -4.50
N ALA A 155 15.36 1.37 -4.31
CA ALA A 155 14.78 0.04 -4.44
C ALA A 155 13.66 -0.19 -3.42
N GLN A 156 13.83 0.22 -2.17
CA GLN A 156 12.78 0.13 -1.14
C GLN A 156 11.58 1.02 -1.46
N ARG A 157 11.81 2.24 -1.97
CA ARG A 157 10.74 3.16 -2.39
C ARG A 157 9.92 2.59 -3.54
N ILE A 158 10.58 2.06 -4.58
CA ILE A 158 9.89 1.39 -5.69
C ILE A 158 9.15 0.15 -5.22
N ALA A 159 9.74 -0.67 -4.35
CA ALA A 159 9.05 -1.84 -3.80
C ALA A 159 7.79 -1.44 -3.03
N THR A 160 7.81 -0.32 -2.33
CA THR A 160 6.68 0.22 -1.58
C THR A 160 5.61 0.82 -2.50
N GLU A 161 6.01 1.70 -3.43
CA GLU A 161 5.13 2.31 -4.43
C GLU A 161 4.39 1.25 -5.23
N ARG A 162 5.11 0.24 -5.73
CA ARG A 162 4.54 -0.90 -6.47
C ARG A 162 3.52 -1.73 -5.69
N ARG A 163 3.52 -1.66 -4.35
CA ARG A 163 2.51 -2.29 -3.49
C ARG A 163 1.32 -1.37 -3.25
N VAL A 164 1.57 -0.07 -3.10
CA VAL A 164 0.56 0.96 -2.82
C VAL A 164 -0.23 1.29 -4.08
N GLU A 165 0.43 1.60 -5.20
CA GLU A 165 -0.18 1.95 -6.48
C GLU A 165 -1.15 0.87 -6.96
N GLY A 166 -0.80 -0.41 -6.80
CA GLY A 166 -1.71 -1.51 -7.12
C GLY A 166 -3.01 -1.43 -6.29
N LYS A 167 -2.90 -1.22 -4.97
CA LYS A 167 -4.06 -1.16 -4.06
C LYS A 167 -4.89 0.12 -4.29
N ASP A 168 -4.27 1.27 -4.10
CA ASP A 168 -4.95 2.56 -4.08
C ASP A 168 -5.38 2.99 -5.50
N GLY A 169 -4.61 2.58 -6.52
CA GLY A 169 -4.97 2.76 -7.91
C GLY A 169 -6.23 1.98 -8.29
N GLN A 170 -6.39 0.73 -7.83
CA GLN A 170 -7.59 -0.05 -8.10
C GLN A 170 -8.82 0.56 -7.40
N GLU A 171 -8.71 0.91 -6.12
CA GLU A 171 -9.81 1.56 -5.38
C GLU A 171 -10.22 2.88 -6.04
N THR A 172 -9.25 3.70 -6.45
CA THR A 172 -9.50 4.96 -7.14
C THR A 172 -10.19 4.73 -8.48
N ARG A 173 -9.74 3.75 -9.29
CA ARG A 173 -10.39 3.41 -10.57
C ARG A 173 -11.86 3.01 -10.40
N VAL A 174 -12.20 2.24 -9.36
CA VAL A 174 -13.60 1.89 -9.07
C VAL A 174 -14.42 3.13 -8.71
N LYS A 175 -13.89 4.00 -7.85
CA LYS A 175 -14.59 5.24 -7.45
C LYS A 175 -14.79 6.17 -8.64
N ASP A 176 -13.75 6.38 -9.44
CA ASP A 176 -13.81 7.24 -10.64
C ASP A 176 -14.81 6.68 -11.65
N TYR A 177 -14.83 5.36 -11.84
CA TYR A 177 -15.83 4.70 -12.68
C TYR A 177 -17.26 4.95 -12.16
N LEU A 178 -17.53 4.74 -10.88
CA LEU A 178 -18.85 5.02 -10.30
C LEU A 178 -19.26 6.49 -10.49
N ARG A 179 -18.33 7.45 -10.29
CA ARG A 179 -18.60 8.88 -10.56
C ARG A 179 -18.91 9.13 -12.04
N SER A 180 -18.22 8.46 -12.96
CA SER A 180 -18.53 8.54 -14.39
C SER A 180 -19.92 8.00 -14.75
N GLN A 181 -20.44 7.04 -13.97
CA GLN A 181 -21.80 6.51 -14.08
C GLN A 181 -22.86 7.39 -13.37
N GLY A 182 -22.47 8.57 -12.88
CA GLY A 182 -23.37 9.52 -12.23
C GLY A 182 -23.60 9.28 -10.74
N PHE A 183 -22.85 8.38 -10.10
CA PHE A 183 -22.91 8.23 -8.65
C PHE A 183 -22.16 9.34 -7.92
N THR A 184 -22.70 9.78 -6.79
CA THR A 184 -22.05 10.74 -5.89
C THR A 184 -21.36 10.01 -4.74
N GLU A 185 -20.10 10.32 -4.48
CA GLU A 185 -19.42 9.87 -3.28
C GLU A 185 -19.91 10.64 -2.06
N VAL A 186 -20.28 9.93 -0.99
CA VAL A 186 -20.70 10.51 0.30
C VAL A 186 -19.68 10.20 1.40
N PRO A 187 -19.66 10.97 2.51
CA PRO A 187 -18.72 10.75 3.60
C PRO A 187 -18.76 9.32 4.16
N THR A 188 -17.60 8.85 4.63
CA THR A 188 -17.47 7.54 5.28
C THR A 188 -18.40 7.44 6.50
N ALA A 189 -19.09 6.30 6.61
CA ALA A 189 -20.04 6.06 7.69
C ALA A 189 -19.95 4.63 8.23
N THR A 190 -20.42 4.45 9.47
CA THR A 190 -20.66 3.14 10.06
C THR A 190 -22.08 2.67 9.71
N ILE A 191 -22.16 1.67 8.85
CA ILE A 191 -23.40 1.10 8.31
C ILE A 191 -23.79 -0.12 9.17
N THR A 192 -24.50 0.15 10.27
CA THR A 192 -25.03 -0.93 11.15
C THR A 192 -26.30 -1.58 10.62
N THR A 193 -27.03 -0.88 9.74
CA THR A 193 -28.23 -1.35 9.05
C THR A 193 -28.20 -0.82 7.62
N ILE A 194 -28.84 -1.51 6.68
CA ILE A 194 -28.87 -1.10 5.26
C ILE A 194 -29.35 0.34 5.06
N VAL A 195 -30.27 0.83 5.90
CA VAL A 195 -30.87 2.17 5.77
C VAL A 195 -29.84 3.27 6.04
N LYS A 196 -28.83 2.98 6.86
CA LYS A 196 -27.71 3.89 7.16
C LYS A 196 -26.62 3.90 6.08
N GLY A 197 -26.75 3.06 5.06
CA GLY A 197 -25.83 3.05 3.92
C GLY A 197 -26.02 4.25 2.98
N PRO A 198 -25.21 4.34 1.91
CA PRO A 198 -25.41 5.34 0.86
C PRO A 198 -26.85 5.30 0.32
N GLN A 199 -27.40 6.43 -0.10
CA GLN A 199 -28.74 6.53 -0.68
C GLN A 199 -28.71 6.23 -2.19
N PRO A 200 -29.84 6.18 -2.92
CA PRO A 200 -29.84 5.94 -4.36
C PRO A 200 -28.88 6.89 -5.09
N MET A 201 -28.15 6.36 -6.08
CA MET A 201 -27.09 7.09 -6.81
C MET A 201 -25.93 7.57 -5.93
N GLN A 202 -25.67 6.91 -4.80
CA GLN A 202 -24.54 7.21 -3.93
C GLN A 202 -23.67 5.99 -3.66
N PHE A 203 -22.39 6.25 -3.36
CA PHE A 203 -21.47 5.30 -2.79
C PHE A 203 -20.63 5.95 -1.68
N CYS A 204 -20.04 5.14 -0.80
CA CYS A 204 -19.09 5.62 0.20
C CYS A 204 -17.82 4.77 0.17
N ALA A 205 -16.67 5.40 0.38
CA ALA A 205 -15.37 4.74 0.43
C ALA A 205 -14.95 4.43 1.87
N GLU A 206 -14.24 3.31 2.05
CA GLU A 206 -13.65 2.84 3.31
C GLU A 206 -14.64 2.77 4.49
N CYS A 207 -15.86 2.33 4.21
CA CYS A 207 -16.96 2.30 5.18
C CYS A 207 -16.98 1.02 6.02
N LEU A 208 -17.36 1.15 7.30
CA LEU A 208 -17.60 0.00 8.16
C LEU A 208 -19.01 -0.55 7.91
N LEU A 209 -19.12 -1.71 7.26
CA LEU A 209 -20.38 -2.41 7.02
C LEU A 209 -20.53 -3.55 8.05
N GLY A 210 -21.40 -3.34 9.04
CA GLY A 210 -21.42 -4.14 10.26
C GLY A 210 -20.13 -3.91 11.05
N GLU A 211 -19.32 -4.96 11.21
CA GLU A 211 -18.02 -4.92 11.89
C GLU A 211 -16.83 -5.08 10.94
N ARG A 212 -17.08 -5.14 9.63
CA ARG A 212 -16.03 -5.31 8.62
C ARG A 212 -15.98 -4.09 7.72
N LYS A 213 -14.77 -3.58 7.49
CA LYS A 213 -14.54 -2.51 6.51
C LYS A 213 -14.71 -3.05 5.10
N ALA A 214 -15.40 -2.30 4.25
CA ALA A 214 -15.47 -2.47 2.80
C ALA A 214 -14.72 -1.31 2.13
N ASP A 215 -14.03 -1.59 1.03
CA ASP A 215 -13.28 -0.55 0.31
C ASP A 215 -14.24 0.43 -0.38
N VAL A 216 -15.32 -0.08 -0.97
CA VAL A 216 -16.43 0.72 -1.51
C VAL A 216 -17.77 0.07 -1.15
N VAL A 217 -18.74 0.87 -0.72
CA VAL A 217 -20.14 0.44 -0.59
C VAL A 217 -20.99 1.30 -1.51
N VAL A 218 -21.74 0.68 -2.43
CA VAL A 218 -22.63 1.36 -3.38
C VAL A 218 -24.08 0.93 -3.17
N ARG A 219 -25.01 1.88 -3.31
CA ARG A 219 -26.45 1.58 -3.34
C ARG A 219 -26.87 1.14 -4.74
N LEU A 220 -27.31 -0.10 -4.89
CA LEU A 220 -27.92 -0.60 -6.13
C LEU A 220 -29.31 0.03 -6.34
N HIS A 221 -29.81 0.02 -7.57
CA HIS A 221 -31.10 0.62 -7.91
C HIS A 221 -32.27 -0.10 -7.21
N ASP A 222 -32.15 -1.40 -6.99
CA ASP A 222 -33.11 -2.23 -6.23
C ASP A 222 -32.97 -2.12 -4.71
N THR A 223 -32.28 -1.09 -4.22
CA THR A 223 -32.04 -0.76 -2.81
C THR A 223 -31.04 -1.63 -2.06
N ARG A 224 -30.49 -2.71 -2.65
CA ARG A 224 -29.44 -3.48 -1.98
C ARG A 224 -28.15 -2.68 -1.82
N LEU A 225 -27.31 -3.07 -0.87
CA LEU A 225 -25.94 -2.57 -0.77
C LEU A 225 -24.98 -3.55 -1.45
N MET A 226 -24.18 -3.06 -2.39
CA MET A 226 -23.06 -3.83 -2.90
C MET A 226 -21.79 -3.39 -2.18
N ALA A 227 -21.15 -4.34 -1.50
CA ALA A 227 -19.91 -4.12 -0.75
C ALA A 227 -18.75 -4.69 -1.54
N ILE A 228 -17.90 -3.81 -2.06
CA ILE A 228 -16.82 -4.14 -2.99
C ILE A 228 -15.49 -4.10 -2.23
N GLU A 229 -14.74 -5.19 -2.35
CA GLU A 229 -13.35 -5.31 -1.90
C GLU A 229 -12.40 -5.26 -3.11
N CYS A 230 -11.48 -4.31 -3.14
CA CYS A 230 -10.43 -4.22 -4.16
C CYS A 230 -9.27 -5.12 -3.77
N LYS A 231 -9.07 -6.21 -4.52
CA LYS A 231 -8.04 -7.21 -4.28
C LYS A 231 -7.06 -7.26 -5.45
N VAL A 232 -5.85 -6.77 -5.18
CA VAL A 232 -4.69 -6.95 -6.05
C VAL A 232 -3.80 -8.07 -5.52
N SER A 233 -3.42 -8.99 -6.42
CA SER A 233 -2.55 -10.12 -6.11
C SER A 233 -1.35 -10.17 -7.04
N ASN A 234 -0.14 -10.23 -6.47
CA ASN A 234 1.10 -10.38 -7.25
C ASN A 234 1.49 -11.84 -7.52
N SER A 235 0.82 -12.80 -6.88
CA SER A 235 1.12 -14.22 -7.03
C SER A 235 -0.07 -15.08 -6.66
N ALA A 236 -0.14 -16.25 -7.29
CA ALA A 236 -1.21 -17.20 -7.09
C ALA A 236 -1.32 -17.70 -5.63
N THR A 237 -0.20 -17.73 -4.90
CA THR A 237 -0.16 -18.10 -3.47
C THR A 237 -0.71 -16.99 -2.58
N ASN A 238 -0.28 -15.74 -2.82
CA ASN A 238 -0.78 -14.58 -2.07
C ASN A 238 -2.29 -14.36 -2.28
N SER A 239 -2.80 -14.75 -3.45
CA SER A 239 -4.23 -14.66 -3.78
C SER A 239 -5.12 -15.41 -2.78
N VAL A 240 -4.68 -16.54 -2.21
CA VAL A 240 -5.46 -17.29 -1.20
C VAL A 240 -5.73 -16.44 0.04
N LYS A 241 -4.69 -15.75 0.54
CA LYS A 241 -4.81 -14.89 1.72
C LYS A 241 -5.72 -13.69 1.43
N ARG A 242 -5.56 -13.05 0.27
CA ARG A 242 -6.25 -11.80 -0.09
C ARG A 242 -7.69 -12.01 -0.53
N LEU A 243 -7.98 -13.09 -1.25
CA LEU A 243 -9.31 -13.40 -1.77
C LEU A 243 -10.08 -14.30 -0.80
N ASN A 244 -9.60 -15.53 -0.58
CA ASN A 244 -10.35 -16.54 0.15
C ASN A 244 -10.38 -16.25 1.66
N ASN A 245 -9.24 -15.90 2.27
CA ASN A 245 -9.17 -15.72 3.72
C ASN A 245 -9.56 -14.30 4.18
N ASP A 246 -9.78 -13.37 3.25
CA ASP A 246 -10.16 -11.99 3.54
C ASP A 246 -11.49 -11.62 2.86
N ALA A 247 -11.51 -11.38 1.55
CA ALA A 247 -12.74 -10.95 0.85
C ALA A 247 -13.91 -11.94 0.97
N ALA A 248 -13.67 -13.25 0.79
CA ALA A 248 -14.73 -14.25 0.89
C ALA A 248 -15.19 -14.47 2.34
N VAL A 249 -14.31 -14.30 3.34
CA VAL A 249 -14.69 -14.31 4.76
C VAL A 249 -15.58 -13.11 5.08
N LYS A 250 -15.25 -11.92 4.55
CA LYS A 250 -16.10 -10.72 4.68
C LYS A 250 -17.46 -10.91 3.99
N ALA A 251 -17.48 -11.55 2.82
CA ALA A 251 -18.72 -11.86 2.12
C ALA A 251 -19.65 -12.74 2.96
N GLU A 252 -19.15 -13.85 3.50
CA GLU A 252 -19.94 -14.71 4.40
C GLU A 252 -20.46 -13.96 5.62
N TYR A 253 -19.62 -13.10 6.21
CA TYR A 253 -20.02 -12.25 7.33
C TYR A 253 -21.17 -11.31 6.94
N TRP A 254 -21.04 -10.57 5.84
CA TRP A 254 -22.08 -9.63 5.39
C TRP A 254 -23.38 -10.35 5.01
N LEU A 255 -23.29 -11.49 4.32
CA LEU A 255 -24.45 -12.30 3.97
C LEU A 255 -25.16 -12.83 5.23
N LYS A 256 -24.41 -13.25 6.25
CA LYS A 256 -24.97 -13.67 7.53
C LYS A 256 -25.61 -12.51 8.30
N MET A 257 -24.98 -11.34 8.30
CA MET A 257 -25.40 -10.19 9.10
C MET A 257 -26.59 -9.45 8.50
N PHE A 258 -26.59 -9.25 7.18
CA PHE A 258 -27.59 -8.43 6.47
C PHE A 258 -28.58 -9.25 5.66
N GLY A 259 -28.27 -10.51 5.38
CA GLY A 259 -29.10 -11.40 4.56
C GLY A 259 -28.80 -11.30 3.07
N THR A 260 -29.03 -12.39 2.34
CA THR A 260 -28.75 -12.52 0.90
C THR A 260 -29.60 -11.60 0.01
N SER A 261 -30.74 -11.13 0.51
CA SER A 261 -31.64 -10.22 -0.21
C SER A 261 -31.26 -8.74 -0.07
N GLN A 262 -30.28 -8.42 0.79
CA GLN A 262 -29.99 -7.04 1.19
C GLN A 262 -28.58 -6.57 0.83
N VAL A 263 -27.64 -7.52 0.71
CA VAL A 263 -26.25 -7.22 0.39
C VAL A 263 -25.74 -8.08 -0.75
N VAL A 264 -24.88 -7.48 -1.57
CA VAL A 264 -24.14 -8.14 -2.64
C VAL A 264 -22.65 -7.96 -2.37
N PRO A 265 -21.99 -8.90 -1.68
CA PRO A 265 -20.54 -8.88 -1.56
C PRO A 265 -19.88 -9.08 -2.91
N ALA A 266 -18.89 -8.27 -3.22
CA ALA A 266 -18.14 -8.37 -4.45
C ALA A 266 -16.66 -8.14 -4.21
N ALA A 267 -15.83 -8.69 -5.09
CA ALA A 267 -14.42 -8.36 -5.18
C ALA A 267 -14.09 -7.82 -6.57
N MET A 268 -13.39 -6.69 -6.60
CA MET A 268 -12.75 -6.16 -7.80
C MET A 268 -11.32 -6.70 -7.87
N LEU A 269 -11.01 -7.49 -8.89
CA LEU A 269 -9.78 -8.29 -8.96
C LEU A 269 -8.77 -7.69 -9.94
N SER A 270 -7.49 -7.73 -9.57
CA SER A 270 -6.38 -7.47 -10.48
C SER A 270 -5.14 -8.29 -10.12
N GLY A 271 -4.41 -8.74 -11.13
CA GLY A 271 -3.16 -9.49 -11.01
C GLY A 271 -3.35 -10.99 -11.12
N VAL A 272 -2.70 -11.75 -10.24
CA VAL A 272 -2.49 -13.19 -10.41
C VAL A 272 -3.33 -13.99 -9.42
N PHE A 273 -4.25 -14.80 -9.96
CA PHE A 273 -5.15 -15.68 -9.20
C PHE A 273 -5.09 -17.12 -9.72
N LYS A 274 -5.38 -18.10 -8.85
CA LYS A 274 -5.67 -19.47 -9.30
C LYS A 274 -7.17 -19.59 -9.54
N VAL A 275 -7.56 -20.24 -10.64
CA VAL A 275 -8.97 -20.49 -10.98
C VAL A 275 -9.73 -21.17 -9.84
N MET A 276 -9.15 -22.22 -9.24
CA MET A 276 -9.74 -22.91 -8.10
C MET A 276 -10.06 -21.99 -6.91
N ASN A 277 -9.22 -20.97 -6.66
CA ASN A 277 -9.44 -20.02 -5.58
C ASN A 277 -10.60 -19.07 -5.89
N LEU A 278 -10.73 -18.67 -7.16
CA LEU A 278 -11.85 -17.86 -7.67
C LEU A 278 -13.17 -18.63 -7.54
N GLU A 279 -13.19 -19.89 -7.97
CA GLU A 279 -14.35 -20.77 -7.86
C GLU A 279 -14.81 -20.91 -6.40
N GLN A 280 -13.87 -21.19 -5.49
CA GLN A 280 -14.16 -21.27 -4.05
C GLN A 280 -14.71 -19.96 -3.49
N ALA A 281 -14.17 -18.82 -3.90
CA ALA A 281 -14.67 -17.52 -3.43
C ALA A 281 -16.11 -17.25 -3.92
N GLN A 282 -16.39 -17.56 -5.20
CA GLN A 282 -17.73 -17.47 -5.77
C GLN A 282 -18.73 -18.40 -5.10
N GLN A 283 -18.33 -19.63 -4.77
CA GLN A 283 -19.17 -20.59 -4.03
C GLN A 283 -19.55 -20.07 -2.64
N ARG A 284 -18.69 -19.26 -2.02
CA ARG A 284 -18.92 -18.61 -0.71
C ARG A 284 -19.74 -17.32 -0.80
N GLY A 285 -20.29 -17.01 -1.98
CA GLY A 285 -21.21 -15.88 -2.19
C GLY A 285 -20.52 -14.55 -2.50
N LEU A 286 -19.23 -14.56 -2.85
CA LEU A 286 -18.51 -13.38 -3.31
C LEU A 286 -18.68 -13.24 -4.84
N ALA A 287 -19.31 -12.17 -5.30
CA ALA A 287 -19.34 -11.83 -6.72
C ALA A 287 -17.95 -11.40 -7.19
N LEU A 288 -17.53 -11.87 -8.37
CA LEU A 288 -16.21 -11.56 -8.91
C LEU A 288 -16.34 -10.58 -10.08
N LEU A 289 -15.56 -9.52 -10.02
CA LEU A 289 -15.44 -8.49 -11.07
C LEU A 289 -13.96 -8.23 -11.32
N TRP A 290 -13.64 -7.77 -12.53
CA TRP A 290 -12.26 -7.60 -12.95
C TRP A 290 -11.95 -6.14 -13.28
N ALA A 291 -10.79 -5.68 -12.82
CA ALA A 291 -10.39 -4.30 -13.05
C ALA A 291 -10.11 -3.99 -14.53
N HIS A 292 -9.80 -5.00 -15.35
CA HIS A 292 -9.65 -4.85 -16.80
C HIS A 292 -10.99 -4.68 -17.53
N ASP A 293 -12.12 -4.95 -16.87
CA ASP A 293 -13.47 -4.85 -17.45
C ASP A 293 -14.47 -4.26 -16.43
N LEU A 294 -14.30 -2.97 -16.12
CA LEU A 294 -15.19 -2.23 -15.22
C LEU A 294 -16.61 -2.10 -15.77
N ASP A 295 -16.81 -2.28 -17.08
CA ASP A 295 -18.13 -2.23 -17.68
C ASP A 295 -19.05 -3.35 -17.18
N LYS A 296 -18.50 -4.49 -16.75
CA LYS A 296 -19.28 -5.54 -16.07
C LYS A 296 -19.86 -5.07 -14.74
N LEU A 297 -19.17 -4.19 -14.01
CA LEU A 297 -19.71 -3.57 -12.80
C LEU A 297 -20.90 -2.67 -13.15
N GLY A 298 -20.73 -1.79 -14.15
CA GLY A 298 -21.79 -0.89 -14.61
C GLY A 298 -23.02 -1.65 -15.12
N LEU A 299 -22.82 -2.66 -15.97
CA LEU A 299 -23.88 -3.53 -16.49
C LEU A 299 -24.65 -4.23 -15.36
N PHE A 300 -23.95 -4.74 -14.34
CA PHE A 300 -24.63 -5.34 -13.20
C PHE A 300 -25.44 -4.31 -12.41
N ILE A 301 -24.85 -3.16 -12.08
CA ILE A 301 -25.56 -2.08 -11.36
C ILE A 301 -26.82 -1.68 -12.14
N GLU A 302 -26.70 -1.42 -13.44
CA GLU A 302 -27.82 -1.02 -14.29
C GLU A 302 -28.91 -2.10 -14.37
N SER A 303 -28.54 -3.38 -14.38
CA SER A 303 -29.49 -4.50 -14.35
C SER A 303 -30.36 -4.58 -13.08
N THR A 304 -30.05 -3.78 -12.05
CA THR A 304 -30.84 -3.72 -10.81
C THR A 304 -31.95 -2.67 -10.84
N ARG A 305 -32.16 -1.97 -11.95
CA ARG A 305 -33.28 -1.03 -12.11
C ARG A 305 -34.65 -1.70 -12.08
#